data_AF-A0A5N8ULM8-F1
#
_entry.id   AF-A0A5N8ULM8-F1
#
_cell.length_a   1.000
_cell.length_b   1.000
_cell.length_c   1.000
_cell.angle_alpha   90.00
_cell.angle_beta   90.00
_cell.angle_gamma   90.00
#
_symmetry.space_group_name_H-M   'P 1'
#
loop_
_entity.id
_entity.type
_entity.pdbx_description
1 polymer ?
#
loop_
_entity_poly.entity_id
_entity_poly.type
_entity_poly.pdbx_seq_one_letter_code
_entity_poly.pdbx_strand_id
1 'polypeptide(L)'
;MLKPTLIIFSLLSLLFIFMLSAFTSKGYMLTTQLTLNGVQAGPTEIHLDNGETSEFPVTLKDYNYIRYTLSENQKQVDVTAQLIFRQGDFRNTNTLPSFSLIPAGQKASMEYKAEKNGPNIHWTVSVAPTE
;
A
#
# COMPACT_ATOMS: atom_id res chain seq x y z
N MET A 1 -11.23 16.00 48.30
CA MET A 1 -11.76 14.63 48.06
C MET A 1 -12.53 14.66 46.75
N LEU A 2 -12.09 13.91 45.74
CA LEU A 2 -12.84 13.80 44.49
C LEU A 2 -14.16 13.04 44.75
N LYS A 3 -15.28 13.53 44.22
CA LYS A 3 -16.55 12.80 44.31
C LYS A 3 -16.43 11.47 43.56
N PRO A 4 -16.92 10.35 44.11
CA PRO A 4 -16.80 9.03 43.48
C PRO A 4 -17.37 8.98 42.06
N THR A 5 -18.37 9.80 41.77
CA THR A 5 -18.95 9.97 40.43
C THR A 5 -17.94 10.47 39.38
N LEU A 6 -17.05 11.40 39.75
CA LEU A 6 -16.02 11.94 38.85
C LEU A 6 -14.96 10.88 38.51
N ILE A 7 -14.62 10.01 39.47
CA ILE A 7 -13.67 8.92 39.28
C ILE A 7 -14.24 7.89 38.28
N ILE A 8 -15.53 7.57 38.41
CA ILE A 8 -16.22 6.64 37.51
C ILE A 8 -16.29 7.18 36.07
N PHE A 9 -16.62 8.46 35.89
CA PHE A 9 -16.65 9.08 34.55
C PHE A 9 -15.26 9.13 33.91
N SER A 10 -14.20 9.43 34.67
CA SER A 10 -12.83 9.39 34.17
C SER A 10 -12.41 7.98 33.74
N LEU A 11 -12.74 6.95 34.52
CA LEU A 11 -12.44 5.55 34.17
C LEU A 11 -13.17 5.10 32.90
N LEU A 12 -14.46 5.44 32.75
CA LEU A 12 -15.24 5.13 31.55
C LEU A 12 -14.69 5.84 30.31
N SER A 13 -14.28 7.11 30.44
CA SER A 13 -13.66 7.84 29.33
C SER A 13 -12.32 7.24 28.91
N LEU A 14 -11.51 6.78 29.87
CA LEU A 14 -10.25 6.12 29.61
C LEU A 14 -10.48 4.79 28.88
N LEU A 15 -11.45 4.00 29.34
CA LEU A 15 -11.83 2.73 28.71
C LEU A 15 -12.32 2.94 27.27
N PHE A 16 -13.08 4.01 27.03
CA PHE A 16 -13.56 4.36 25.69
C PHE A 16 -12.41 4.78 24.76
N ILE A 17 -11.42 5.52 25.26
CA ILE A 17 -10.19 5.86 24.52
C ILE A 17 -9.38 4.60 24.19
N PHE A 18 -9.23 3.67 25.15
CA PHE A 18 -8.55 2.40 24.91
C PHE A 18 -9.27 1.54 23.86
N MET A 19 -10.61 1.47 23.91
CA MET A 19 -11.44 0.76 22.92
C MET A 19 -11.32 1.38 21.51
N LEU A 20 -11.21 2.72 21.41
CA LEU A 20 -10.97 3.43 20.15
C LEU A 20 -9.55 3.20 19.60
N SER A 21 -8.56 2.96 20.46
CA SER A 21 -7.18 2.68 20.05
C SER A 21 -6.94 1.23 19.62
N ALA A 22 -7.90 0.32 19.86
CA ALA A 22 -7.84 -1.08 19.44
C ALA A 22 -8.32 -1.32 18.00
N PHE A 23 -8.22 -0.32 17.13
CA PHE A 23 -8.33 -0.54 15.69
C PHE A 23 -7.09 -1.32 15.23
N THR A 24 -7.18 -2.64 15.22
CA THR A 24 -6.26 -3.49 14.48
C THR A 24 -6.35 -3.08 13.00
N SER A 25 -5.25 -2.62 12.42
CA SER A 25 -5.17 -2.44 10.97
C SER A 25 -5.45 -3.79 10.31
N LYS A 26 -6.38 -3.82 9.37
CA LYS A 26 -6.67 -5.03 8.60
C LYS A 26 -5.48 -5.29 7.66
N GLY A 27 -4.92 -6.48 7.73
CA GLY A 27 -3.83 -6.91 6.86
C GLY A 27 -4.34 -7.41 5.50
N TYR A 28 -3.48 -7.29 4.48
CA TYR A 28 -3.73 -7.79 3.14
C TYR A 28 -2.49 -8.42 2.53
N MET A 29 -2.69 -9.52 1.83
CA MET A 29 -1.72 -10.07 0.91
C MET A 29 -1.92 -9.44 -0.47
N LEU A 30 -0.92 -8.67 -0.91
CA LEU A 30 -0.81 -8.14 -2.26
C LEU A 30 0.03 -9.10 -3.11
N THR A 31 -0.60 -9.74 -4.09
CA THR A 31 0.09 -10.43 -5.17
C THR A 31 0.21 -9.49 -6.35
N THR A 32 1.43 -9.22 -6.81
CA THR A 32 1.71 -8.23 -7.86
C THR A 32 2.70 -8.78 -8.88
N GLN A 33 2.53 -8.42 -10.14
CA GLN A 33 3.51 -8.66 -11.19
C GLN A 33 3.62 -7.40 -12.04
N LEU A 34 4.66 -6.61 -11.78
CA LEU A 34 5.00 -5.42 -12.56
C LEU A 34 6.14 -5.77 -13.52
N THR A 35 5.97 -5.52 -14.81
CA THR A 35 7.03 -5.58 -15.81
C THR A 35 7.19 -4.24 -16.52
N LEU A 36 8.44 -3.86 -16.73
CA LEU A 36 8.86 -2.64 -17.44
C LEU A 36 9.68 -3.07 -18.63
N ASN A 37 9.18 -2.86 -19.85
CA ASN A 37 9.80 -3.37 -21.08
C ASN A 37 10.12 -4.89 -21.02
N GLY A 38 9.23 -5.66 -20.38
CA GLY A 38 9.41 -7.11 -20.18
C GLY A 38 10.32 -7.51 -19.02
N VAL A 39 10.98 -6.57 -18.34
CA VAL A 39 11.78 -6.84 -17.14
C VAL A 39 10.89 -6.77 -15.91
N GLN A 40 10.82 -7.84 -15.13
CA GLN A 40 10.07 -7.86 -13.87
C GLN A 40 10.70 -6.91 -12.85
N ALA A 41 9.86 -6.12 -12.18
CA ALA A 41 10.25 -5.15 -11.17
C ALA A 41 9.57 -5.49 -9.83
N GLY A 42 10.36 -5.56 -8.77
CA GLY A 42 9.86 -5.70 -7.40
C GLY A 42 9.49 -7.12 -6.98
N PRO A 43 9.07 -7.28 -5.71
CA PRO A 43 8.55 -8.53 -5.19
C PRO A 43 7.21 -8.90 -5.83
N THR A 44 6.88 -10.19 -5.80
CA THR A 44 5.61 -10.70 -6.34
C THR A 44 4.50 -10.85 -5.30
N GLU A 45 4.87 -10.90 -4.03
CA GLU A 45 3.96 -11.16 -2.92
C GLU A 45 4.42 -10.33 -1.71
N ILE A 46 3.47 -9.60 -1.11
CA ILE A 46 3.75 -8.59 -0.09
C ILE A 46 2.61 -8.59 0.93
N HIS A 47 2.92 -8.67 2.22
CA HIS A 47 1.95 -8.38 3.27
C HIS A 47 1.99 -6.87 3.58
N LEU A 48 0.83 -6.22 3.54
CA LEU A 48 0.65 -4.82 3.90
C LEU A 48 -0.57 -4.66 4.79
N ASP A 49 -0.43 -3.86 5.83
CA ASP A 49 -1.56 -3.38 6.60
C ASP A 49 -2.30 -2.25 5.89
N ASN A 50 -3.60 -2.08 6.19
CA ASN A 50 -4.39 -0.98 5.66
C ASN A 50 -3.73 0.38 5.97
N GLY A 51 -3.42 1.15 4.92
CA GLY A 51 -2.76 2.46 5.03
C GLY A 51 -1.23 2.38 5.12
N GLU A 52 -0.67 1.17 5.13
CA GLU A 52 0.77 0.96 5.15
C GLU A 52 1.39 1.13 3.75
N THR A 53 2.66 1.49 3.77
CA THR A 53 3.51 1.60 2.60
C THR A 53 4.76 0.76 2.82
N SER A 54 5.12 -0.10 1.86
CA SER A 54 6.40 -0.82 1.88
C SER A 54 7.27 -0.49 0.68
N GLU A 55 8.58 -0.41 0.91
CA GLU A 55 9.60 -0.17 -0.12
C GLU A 55 10.49 -1.39 -0.30
N PHE A 56 10.78 -1.74 -1.56
CA PHE A 56 11.60 -2.89 -1.93
C PHE A 56 12.69 -2.47 -2.91
N PRO A 57 13.91 -2.99 -2.78
CA PRO A 57 14.96 -2.76 -3.76
C PRO A 57 14.59 -3.42 -5.10
N VAL A 58 14.96 -2.77 -6.21
CA VAL A 58 14.81 -3.30 -7.56
C VAL A 58 16.08 -3.07 -8.37
N THR A 59 16.33 -3.96 -9.33
CA THR A 59 17.49 -3.85 -10.23
C THR A 59 17.01 -3.35 -11.59
N LEU A 60 16.67 -2.06 -11.65
CA LEU A 60 16.30 -1.39 -12.89
C LEU A 60 17.37 -0.36 -13.25
N LYS A 61 17.54 -0.09 -14.54
CA LYS A 61 18.56 0.87 -15.01
C LYS A 61 18.34 2.28 -14.44
N ASP A 62 17.07 2.69 -14.35
CA ASP A 62 16.68 4.06 -14.03
C ASP A 62 16.10 4.22 -12.60
N TYR A 63 15.89 3.12 -11.86
CA TYR A 63 15.29 3.12 -10.53
C TYR A 63 15.91 2.05 -9.64
N ASN A 64 16.00 2.34 -8.35
CA ASN A 64 16.63 1.46 -7.36
C ASN A 64 15.64 0.87 -6.37
N TYR A 65 14.44 1.47 -6.24
CA TYR A 65 13.39 0.98 -5.34
C TYR A 65 12.03 1.04 -6.01
N ILE A 66 11.13 0.18 -5.54
CA ILE A 66 9.69 0.28 -5.76
C ILE A 66 8.98 0.40 -4.43
N ARG A 67 7.94 1.22 -4.38
CA ARG A 67 7.09 1.41 -3.22
C ARG A 67 5.68 1.01 -3.56
N TYR A 68 5.07 0.17 -2.73
CA TYR A 68 3.65 -0.16 -2.82
C TYR A 68 2.90 0.43 -1.63
N THR A 69 1.72 0.99 -1.90
CA THR A 69 0.80 1.48 -0.88
C THR A 69 -0.56 0.85 -1.11
N LEU A 70 -1.19 0.40 -0.02
CA LEU A 70 -2.53 -0.16 -0.02
C LEU A 70 -3.42 0.66 0.90
N SER A 71 -4.62 1.00 0.43
CA SER A 71 -5.63 1.65 1.27
C SER A 71 -7.00 1.06 1.04
N GLU A 72 -7.71 0.74 2.13
CA GLU A 72 -9.11 0.33 2.08
C GLU A 72 -10.03 1.56 2.17
N ASN A 73 -10.94 1.68 1.21
CA ASN A 73 -12.03 2.65 1.21
C ASN A 73 -13.35 1.90 0.98
N GLN A 74 -14.27 1.97 1.95
CA GLN A 74 -15.61 1.33 1.86
C GLN A 74 -15.57 -0.17 1.46
N LYS A 75 -14.65 -0.95 2.04
CA LYS A 75 -14.39 -2.38 1.74
C LYS A 75 -13.78 -2.68 0.36
N GLN A 76 -13.38 -1.65 -0.37
CA GLN A 76 -12.67 -1.78 -1.62
C GLN A 76 -11.22 -1.35 -1.41
N VAL A 77 -10.30 -1.98 -2.13
CA VAL A 77 -8.87 -1.76 -1.92
C VAL A 77 -8.29 -1.00 -3.11
N ASP A 78 -7.61 0.09 -2.82
CA ASP A 78 -6.82 0.86 -3.77
C ASP A 78 -5.34 0.48 -3.61
N VAL A 79 -4.67 0.26 -4.74
CA VAL A 79 -3.24 -0.11 -4.80
C VAL A 79 -2.51 0.90 -5.66
N THR A 80 -1.46 1.50 -5.10
CA THR A 80 -0.57 2.41 -5.82
C THR A 80 0.86 1.88 -5.81
N ALA A 81 1.61 2.19 -6.87
CA ALA A 81 3.02 1.86 -6.97
C ALA A 81 3.84 3.10 -7.39
N GLN A 82 5.03 3.25 -6.81
CA GLN A 82 5.98 4.31 -7.18
C GLN A 82 7.35 3.70 -7.45
N LEU A 83 7.94 4.02 -8.60
CA LEU A 83 9.33 3.72 -8.91
C LEU A 83 10.21 4.85 -8.38
N ILE A 84 11.28 4.52 -7.67
CA ILE A 84 12.09 5.50 -6.94
C ILE A 84 13.55 5.34 -7.32
N PHE A 85 14.15 6.44 -7.77
CA PHE A 85 15.59 6.58 -7.92
C PHE A 85 16.14 7.36 -6.74
N ARG A 86 17.18 6.82 -6.08
CA ARG A 86 17.90 7.48 -4.98
C ARG A 86 19.40 7.37 -5.21
N GLN A 87 20.11 8.50 -5.14
CA GLN A 87 21.57 8.57 -5.21
C GLN A 87 22.07 9.69 -4.30
N GLY A 88 22.64 9.34 -3.14
CA GLY A 88 22.95 10.32 -2.09
C GLY A 88 21.67 11.01 -1.62
N ASP A 89 21.67 12.34 -1.59
CA ASP A 89 20.49 13.15 -1.23
C ASP A 89 19.49 13.32 -2.37
N PHE A 90 19.86 12.94 -3.60
CA PHE A 90 18.96 13.05 -4.75
C PHE A 90 17.89 11.95 -4.73
N ARG A 91 16.62 12.35 -4.86
CA ARG A 91 15.47 11.46 -4.94
C ARG A 91 14.55 11.88 -6.09
N ASN A 92 14.25 10.96 -7.00
CA ASN A 92 13.22 11.11 -8.01
C ASN A 92 12.19 9.98 -7.88
N THR A 93 10.91 10.29 -8.10
CA THR A 93 9.79 9.35 -7.93
C THR A 93 8.84 9.41 -9.11
N ASN A 94 8.59 8.27 -9.74
CA ASN A 94 7.59 8.12 -10.79
C ASN A 94 6.42 7.29 -10.26
N THR A 95 5.26 7.93 -10.14
CA THR A 95 4.02 7.25 -9.72
C THR A 95 3.39 6.55 -10.91
N LEU A 96 3.12 5.25 -10.76
CA LEU A 96 2.42 4.46 -11.76
C LEU A 96 0.92 4.71 -11.67
N PRO A 97 0.14 4.47 -12.75
CA PRO A 97 -1.31 4.49 -12.66
C PRO A 97 -1.79 3.52 -11.58
N SER A 98 -2.70 3.96 -10.73
CA SER A 98 -3.19 3.17 -9.60
C SER A 98 -4.30 2.21 -10.02
N PHE A 99 -4.46 1.14 -9.26
CA PHE A 99 -5.69 0.38 -9.27
C PHE A 99 -6.61 0.88 -8.17
N SER A 100 -7.86 1.13 -8.53
CA SER A 100 -8.88 1.50 -7.56
C SER A 100 -9.99 0.48 -7.52
N LEU A 101 -10.59 0.34 -6.35
CA LEU A 101 -11.75 -0.48 -6.11
C LEU A 101 -11.59 -1.97 -6.44
N ILE A 102 -10.41 -2.56 -6.21
CA ILE A 102 -10.20 -3.99 -6.50
C ILE A 102 -10.99 -4.82 -5.49
N PRO A 103 -11.93 -5.68 -5.93
CA PRO A 103 -12.61 -6.60 -5.03
C PRO A 103 -11.63 -7.64 -4.48
N ALA A 104 -11.81 -8.04 -3.22
CA ALA A 104 -10.98 -9.05 -2.58
C ALA A 104 -10.91 -10.36 -3.40
N GLY A 105 -9.69 -10.85 -3.61
CA GLY A 105 -9.39 -12.08 -4.36
C GLY A 105 -9.50 -11.94 -5.88
N GLN A 106 -9.88 -10.76 -6.40
CA GLN A 106 -9.93 -10.53 -7.84
C GLN A 106 -8.62 -9.99 -8.37
N LYS A 107 -8.30 -10.45 -9.58
CA LYS A 107 -7.13 -10.01 -10.33
C LYS A 107 -7.51 -8.81 -11.20
N ALA A 108 -6.75 -7.73 -11.06
CA ALA A 108 -6.79 -6.58 -11.95
C ALA A 108 -5.47 -6.50 -12.74
N SER A 109 -5.54 -5.98 -13.96
CA SER A 109 -4.36 -5.78 -14.80
C SER A 109 -4.48 -4.50 -15.62
N MET A 110 -3.35 -3.86 -15.87
CA MET A 110 -3.26 -2.72 -16.77
C MET A 110 -2.05 -2.88 -17.69
N GLU A 111 -2.23 -2.36 -18.90
CA GLU A 111 -1.15 -2.10 -19.85
C GLU A 111 -1.13 -0.59 -20.10
N TYR A 112 0.03 0.01 -19.90
CA TYR A 112 0.20 1.44 -20.02
C TYR A 112 1.54 1.78 -20.67
N LYS A 113 1.52 2.73 -21.58
CA LYS A 113 2.73 3.31 -22.16
C LYS A 113 2.82 4.77 -21.72
N ALA A 114 3.83 5.06 -20.90
CA ALA A 114 3.97 6.37 -20.26
C ALA A 114 4.04 7.55 -21.23
N GLU A 115 4.79 7.36 -22.32
CA GLU A 115 5.02 8.36 -23.34
C GLU A 115 5.57 7.69 -24.60
N LYS A 116 5.72 8.43 -25.71
CA LYS A 116 6.16 7.89 -27.01
C LYS A 116 7.44 7.04 -26.91
N ASN A 117 8.37 7.44 -26.04
CA ASN A 117 9.65 6.77 -25.77
C ASN A 117 9.75 6.15 -24.36
N GLY A 118 8.65 6.14 -23.59
CA GLY A 118 8.64 5.62 -22.23
C GLY A 118 8.55 4.10 -22.19
N PRO A 119 8.79 3.47 -21.03
CA PRO A 119 8.67 2.03 -20.90
C PRO A 119 7.22 1.58 -21.13
N ASN A 120 7.08 0.44 -21.79
CA ASN A 120 5.83 -0.31 -21.78
C ASN A 120 5.69 -0.96 -20.40
N ILE A 121 4.59 -0.66 -19.72
CA ILE A 121 4.30 -1.15 -18.39
C ILE A 121 3.18 -2.17 -18.51
N HIS A 122 3.43 -3.40 -18.04
CA HIS A 122 2.36 -4.34 -17.72
C HIS A 122 2.35 -4.54 -16.22
N TRP A 123 1.21 -4.26 -15.60
CA TRP A 123 1.07 -4.43 -14.16
C TRP A 123 -0.17 -5.23 -13.87
N THR A 124 -0.01 -6.27 -13.07
CA THR A 124 -1.08 -7.13 -12.58
C THR A 124 -1.07 -7.12 -11.07
N VAL A 125 -2.24 -7.04 -10.44
CA VAL A 125 -2.40 -7.08 -8.99
C VAL A 125 -3.58 -7.95 -8.59
N SER A 126 -3.49 -8.55 -7.42
CA SER A 126 -4.59 -9.18 -6.69
C SER A 126 -4.38 -8.90 -5.21
N VAL A 127 -5.46 -8.67 -4.48
CA VAL A 127 -5.41 -8.35 -3.04
C VAL A 127 -6.38 -9.26 -2.30
N ALA A 128 -5.90 -9.90 -1.24
CA ALA A 128 -6.72 -10.74 -0.37
C ALA A 128 -6.51 -10.34 1.09
N PRO A 129 -7.56 -10.25 1.93
CA PRO A 129 -7.39 -10.04 3.37
C PRO A 129 -6.54 -11.18 3.97
N THR A 130 -5.66 -10.84 4.91
CA THR A 130 -5.02 -11.82 5.79
C THR A 130 -5.86 -11.99 7.06
N GLU A 131 -5.93 -13.21 7.58
CA GLU A 131 -6.68 -13.56 8.80
C GLU A 131 -5.98 -13.06 10.08
#